data_AF-A0A3N5MA63-F1
#
_entry.id   AF-A0A3N5MA63-F1
#
_cell.length_a   1.000
_cell.length_b   1.000
_cell.length_c   1.000
_cell.angle_alpha   90.00
_cell.angle_beta   90.00
_cell.angle_gamma   90.00
#
_symmetry.space_group_name_H-M   'P 1'
#
loop_
_entity.id
_entity.type
_entity.pdbx_description
1 polymer ?
#
loop_
_entity_poly.entity_id
_entity_poly.type
_entity_poly.pdbx_seq_one_letter_code
_entity_poly.pdbx_strand_id
1 'polypeptide(L)'
;MKVKVATKILEANDRIALENRRLFDKAGLFVINLMSAPGAGKTSVLEKTLMQKSGLRIGVIEGDIAGSDDAERIEKLAAPVVQINTGGACHL
;
A
#
# COMPACT_ATOMS: atom_id res chain seq x y z
N MET A 1 2.25 -1.51 35.81
CA MET A 1 0.98 -1.38 35.06
C MET A 1 1.14 -2.11 33.73
N LYS A 2 0.46 -3.26 33.51
CA LYS A 2 0.55 -3.99 32.23
C LYS A 2 -0.51 -3.45 31.26
N VAL A 3 -0.08 -2.67 30.29
CA VAL A 3 -0.96 -2.11 29.26
C VAL A 3 -1.35 -3.24 28.28
N LYS A 4 -2.60 -3.74 28.39
CA LYS A 4 -3.18 -4.82 27.55
C LYS A 4 -3.66 -4.35 26.15
N VAL A 5 -3.10 -3.27 25.62
CA VAL A 5 -3.69 -2.55 24.47
C VAL A 5 -3.21 -3.10 23.13
N ALA A 6 -1.99 -3.60 23.02
CA ALA A 6 -1.42 -4.06 21.74
C ALA A 6 -2.09 -5.34 21.18
N THR A 7 -2.42 -6.32 22.02
CA THR A 7 -2.87 -7.64 21.56
C THR A 7 -4.21 -7.57 20.80
N LYS A 8 -5.18 -6.80 21.30
CA LYS A 8 -6.50 -6.67 20.67
C LYS A 8 -6.45 -5.90 19.34
N ILE A 9 -5.53 -4.95 19.20
CA ILE A 9 -5.37 -4.18 17.96
C ILE A 9 -4.81 -5.08 16.86
N LEU A 10 -3.83 -5.92 17.17
CA LEU A 10 -3.26 -6.88 16.22
C LEU A 10 -4.31 -7.91 15.78
N GLU A 11 -5.10 -8.47 16.70
CA GLU A 11 -6.19 -9.40 16.35
C GLU A 11 -7.25 -8.76 15.43
N ALA A 12 -7.59 -7.50 15.68
CA ALA A 12 -8.51 -6.77 14.81
C ALA A 12 -7.91 -6.54 13.42
N ASN A 13 -6.62 -6.20 13.34
CA ASN A 13 -5.90 -6.04 12.08
C ASN A 13 -5.83 -7.35 11.28
N ASP A 14 -5.50 -8.46 11.93
CA ASP A 14 -5.43 -9.78 11.28
C ASP A 14 -6.77 -10.20 10.70
N ARG A 15 -7.87 -9.89 11.40
CA ARG A 15 -9.23 -10.13 10.90
C ARG A 15 -9.51 -9.33 9.63
N ILE A 16 -9.15 -8.04 9.61
CA ILE A 16 -9.33 -7.16 8.44
C ILE A 16 -8.42 -7.59 7.29
N ALA A 17 -7.16 -7.95 7.57
CA ALA A 17 -6.22 -8.44 6.58
C ALA A 17 -6.73 -9.73 5.90
N LEU A 18 -7.36 -10.63 6.67
CA LEU A 18 -7.99 -11.84 6.13
C LEU A 18 -9.19 -11.52 5.23
N GLU A 19 -10.00 -10.53 5.60
CA GLU A 19 -11.12 -10.04 4.77
C GLU A 19 -10.61 -9.44 3.46
N ASN A 20 -9.59 -8.58 3.52
CA ASN A 20 -8.93 -8.01 2.34
C ASN A 20 -8.38 -9.11 1.42
N ARG A 21 -7.70 -10.11 1.98
CA ARG A 21 -7.19 -11.25 1.20
C ARG A 21 -8.31 -11.97 0.44
N ARG A 22 -9.42 -12.27 1.12
CA ARG A 22 -10.59 -12.90 0.47
C ARG A 22 -11.19 -12.03 -0.63
N LEU A 23 -11.24 -10.71 -0.44
CA LEU A 23 -11.71 -9.77 -1.45
C LEU A 23 -10.79 -9.76 -2.68
N PHE A 24 -9.47 -9.72 -2.47
CA PHE A 24 -8.48 -9.78 -3.55
C PHE A 24 -8.51 -11.12 -4.30
N ASP A 25 -8.59 -12.24 -3.57
CA ASP A 25 -8.67 -13.58 -4.15
C ASP A 25 -9.95 -13.74 -5.00
N LYS A 26 -11.09 -13.27 -4.48
CA LYS A 26 -12.38 -13.29 -5.22
C LYS A 26 -12.32 -12.44 -6.49
N ALA A 27 -11.55 -11.35 -6.48
CA ALA A 27 -11.32 -10.50 -7.64
C ALA A 27 -10.22 -11.01 -8.58
N GLY A 28 -9.53 -12.11 -8.24
CA GLY A 28 -8.42 -12.65 -9.02
C GLY A 28 -7.20 -11.73 -9.06
N LEU A 29 -6.97 -10.94 -8.00
CA LEU A 29 -5.90 -9.96 -7.92
C LEU A 29 -4.66 -10.54 -7.24
N PHE A 30 -3.50 -10.36 -7.86
CA PHE A 30 -2.22 -10.55 -7.21
C PHE A 30 -1.79 -9.24 -6.55
N VAL A 31 -1.63 -9.25 -5.22
CA VAL A 31 -1.36 -8.05 -4.42
C VAL A 31 -0.02 -8.17 -3.72
N ILE A 32 0.78 -7.10 -3.78
CA ILE A 32 2.08 -6.98 -3.12
C ILE A 32 2.00 -5.84 -2.11
N ASN A 33 2.42 -6.10 -0.87
CA ASN A 33 2.72 -5.05 0.10
C ASN A 33 4.22 -4.72 0.02
N LEU A 34 4.56 -3.49 -0.38
CA LEU A 34 5.94 -3.03 -0.51
C LEU A 34 6.28 -2.05 0.62
N MET A 35 7.07 -2.52 1.58
CA MET A 35 7.54 -1.73 2.72
C MET A 35 9.03 -1.42 2.59
N SER A 36 9.44 -0.22 3.00
CA SER A 36 10.85 0.17 3.03
C SER A 36 11.10 1.27 4.07
N ALA A 37 12.38 1.52 4.39
CA ALA A 37 12.75 2.75 5.09
C ALA A 37 12.49 3.99 4.19
N PRO A 38 12.33 5.19 4.78
CA PRO A 38 12.28 6.44 4.02
C PRO A 38 13.51 6.60 3.11
N GLY A 39 13.31 7.02 1.87
CA GLY A 39 14.41 7.23 0.90
C GLY A 39 15.05 5.97 0.31
N ALA A 40 14.60 4.76 0.68
CA ALA A 40 15.15 3.50 0.16
C ALA A 40 14.79 3.20 -1.30
N GLY A 41 14.02 4.08 -1.96
CA GLY A 41 13.71 3.97 -3.38
C GLY A 41 12.43 3.22 -3.74
N LYS A 42 11.47 3.04 -2.80
CA LYS A 42 10.13 2.45 -3.06
C LYS A 42 9.51 2.99 -4.34
N THR A 43 9.42 4.32 -4.45
CA THR A 43 8.79 5.01 -5.59
C THR A 43 9.52 4.71 -6.89
N SER A 44 10.86 4.74 -6.90
CA SER A 44 11.65 4.45 -8.10
C SER A 44 11.51 3.01 -8.59
N VAL A 45 11.36 2.05 -7.67
CA VAL A 45 11.06 0.66 -8.03
C VAL A 45 9.68 0.57 -8.67
N LEU A 46 8.66 1.18 -8.06
CA LEU A 46 7.30 1.20 -8.60
C LEU A 46 7.24 1.84 -9.99
N GLU A 47 7.88 2.99 -10.18
CA GLU A 47 7.94 3.69 -11.47
C GLU A 47 8.52 2.79 -12.57
N LYS A 48 9.67 2.16 -12.31
CA LYS A 48 10.32 1.26 -13.27
C LYS A 48 9.47 0.02 -13.58
N THR A 49 8.83 -0.57 -12.56
CA THR A 49 7.91 -1.70 -12.74
C THR A 49 6.72 -1.31 -13.61
N LEU A 50 6.15 -0.12 -13.41
CA LEU A 50 5.03 0.36 -14.20
C LEU A 50 5.42 0.68 -15.65
N MET A 51 6.62 1.24 -15.88
CA MET A 51 7.14 1.48 -17.23
C MET A 51 7.38 0.17 -17.99
N GLN A 52 7.76 -0.90 -17.29
CA GLN A 52 8.06 -2.21 -17.89
C GLN A 52 6.86 -3.17 -17.91
N LYS A 53 5.67 -2.74 -17.47
CA LYS A 53 4.47 -3.59 -17.39
C LYS A 53 4.04 -4.05 -18.79
N SER A 54 4.39 -5.28 -19.15
CA SER A 54 4.10 -5.85 -20.47
C SER A 54 2.65 -6.32 -20.56
N GLY A 55 1.72 -5.36 -20.69
CA GLY A 55 0.27 -5.64 -20.79
C GLY A 55 -0.44 -5.94 -19.47
N LEU A 56 0.28 -5.90 -18.34
CA LEU A 56 -0.31 -6.04 -17.02
C LEU A 56 -1.13 -4.80 -16.65
N ARG A 57 -2.33 -5.03 -16.12
CA ARG A 57 -3.14 -4.00 -15.46
C ARG A 57 -2.69 -3.91 -14.01
N ILE A 58 -2.13 -2.77 -13.63
CA ILE A 58 -1.58 -2.53 -12.30
C ILE A 58 -2.28 -1.30 -11.73
N GLY A 59 -2.77 -1.40 -10.50
CA GLY A 59 -3.20 -0.27 -9.69
C GLY A 59 -2.30 -0.13 -8.47
N VAL A 60 -2.19 1.07 -7.92
CA VAL A 60 -1.32 1.36 -6.78
C VAL A 60 -2.14 1.94 -5.64
N ILE A 61 -1.89 1.45 -4.43
CA ILE A 61 -2.35 2.08 -3.19
C ILE A 61 -1.10 2.65 -2.54
N GLU A 62 -1.08 3.97 -2.38
CA GLU A 62 0.04 4.71 -1.80
C GLU A 62 -0.36 5.14 -0.38
N GLY A 63 0.57 5.02 0.56
CA GLY A 63 0.36 5.39 1.95
C GLY A 63 1.49 6.28 2.42
N ASP A 64 1.18 7.55 2.66
CA ASP A 64 2.13 8.55 3.16
C ASP A 64 1.55 9.33 4.34
N ILE A 65 2.42 9.90 5.18
CA ILE A 65 2.05 10.67 6.36
C ILE A 65 1.25 11.91 5.95
N ALA A 66 1.72 12.61 4.91
CA ALA A 66 1.06 13.75 4.29
C ALA A 66 1.65 14.04 2.91
N GLY A 67 0.81 14.47 1.96
CA GLY A 67 1.23 14.84 0.61
C GLY A 67 0.71 13.89 -0.46
N SER A 68 0.87 14.27 -1.72
CA SER A 68 0.46 13.50 -2.91
C SER A 68 1.59 13.27 -3.91
N ASP A 69 2.83 13.70 -3.59
CA ASP A 69 3.95 13.74 -4.52
C ASP A 69 4.25 12.37 -5.15
N ASP A 70 4.23 11.31 -4.35
CA ASP A 70 4.44 9.94 -4.84
C ASP A 70 3.27 9.46 -5.71
N ALA A 71 2.01 9.72 -5.31
CA ALA A 71 0.84 9.38 -6.11
C ALA A 71 0.83 10.11 -7.45
N GLU A 72 1.10 11.41 -7.49
CA GLU A 72 1.15 12.22 -8.70
C GLU A 72 2.22 11.74 -9.69
N ARG A 73 3.39 11.30 -9.17
CA ARG A 73 4.44 10.70 -9.99
C ARG A 73 3.98 9.40 -10.63
N ILE A 74 3.25 8.58 -9.88
CA ILE A 74 2.75 7.28 -10.34
C ILE A 74 1.58 7.44 -11.32
N GLU A 75 0.66 8.38 -11.09
CA GLU A 75 -0.48 8.67 -11.97
C GLU A 75 -0.02 9.04 -13.39
N LYS A 76 1.11 9.76 -13.52
CA LYS A 76 1.74 10.08 -14.82
C LYS A 76 2.15 8.85 -15.62
N LEU A 77 2.24 7.67 -14.99
CA LEU A 77 2.57 6.39 -15.63
C LEU A 77 1.32 5.60 -16.05
N ALA A 78 0.15 6.25 -16.09
CA ALA A 78 -1.13 5.67 -16.50
C ALA A 78 -1.53 4.42 -15.69
N ALA A 79 -1.16 4.39 -14.42
CA ALA A 79 -1.68 3.45 -13.44
C ALA A 79 -2.70 4.18 -12.56
N PRO A 80 -3.90 3.62 -12.30
CA PRO A 80 -4.80 4.18 -11.29
C PRO A 80 -4.13 4.12 -9.91
N VAL A 81 -4.15 5.24 -9.20
CA VAL A 81 -3.57 5.36 -7.85
C VAL A 81 -4.64 5.79 -6.86
N VAL A 82 -4.59 5.22 -5.65
CA VAL A 82 -5.36 5.68 -4.50
C VAL A 82 -4.38 6.09 -3.41
N GLN A 83 -4.41 7.37 -3.03
CA GLN A 83 -3.61 7.92 -1.93
C GLN A 83 -4.32 7.69 -0.59
N ILE A 84 -3.59 7.21 0.41
CA ILE A 84 -4.04 7.11 1.79
C ILE A 84 -3.14 7.98 2.65
N ASN A 85 -3.68 9.10 3.14
CA ASN A 85 -2.99 9.95 4.10
C ASN A 85 -3.12 9.34 5.50
N THR A 86 -2.01 8.91 6.09
CA THR A 86 -2.00 8.21 7.38
C THR A 86 -2.16 9.15 8.58
N GLY A 87 -2.06 10.46 8.37
CA GLY A 87 -2.34 11.48 9.40
C GLY A 87 -1.41 11.38 10.62
N GLY A 88 -0.19 10.88 10.42
CA GLY A 88 0.80 10.67 11.48
C GLY A 88 0.93 9.23 11.96
N ALA A 89 0.13 8.28 11.45
CA ALA A 89 0.39 6.87 11.70
C ALA A 89 1.65 6.42 10.93
N CYS A 90 2.51 5.63 11.59
CA CYS A 90 3.76 5.16 11.03
C CYS A 90 3.62 3.90 10.14
N HIS A 91 2.41 3.35 10.03
CA HIS A 91 2.07 2.19 9.20
C HIS A 91 0.57 2.17 8.89
N LEU A 92 0.22 1.35 7.90
CA LEU A 92 -1.14 1.01 7.47
C LEU A 92 -1.47 -0.44 7.83
#